data_AF-A0A2A5D6D7-F1
#
_entry.id   AF-A0A2A5D6D7-F1
#
_cell.length_a   1.000
_cell.length_b   1.000
_cell.length_c   1.000
_cell.angle_alpha   90.00
_cell.angle_beta   90.00
_cell.angle_gamma   90.00
#
_symmetry.space_group_name_H-M   'P 1'
#
loop_
_entity.id
_entity.type
_entity.pdbx_description
1 polymer ?
#
loop_
_entity_poly.entity_id
_entity_poly.type
_entity_poly.pdbx_seq_one_letter_code
_entity_poly.pdbx_strand_id
1 'polypeptide(L)'
;MNPTPYKGKIVNELTSIEELDVFLDSTTDTPALVFKHSTTCPISSRASERLNSYLETAGDSAPNISLIKVIESRPVSNAIAERLHVTHQSPQLILINNGKEAWNASHHNITAENILAALESL
;
A
#
# COMPACT_ATOMS: atom_id res chain seq x y z
N MET A 1 -1.72 -19.73 -16.17
CA MET A 1 -1.81 -18.28 -15.91
C MET A 1 -2.91 -18.10 -14.87
N ASN A 2 -2.56 -17.75 -13.63
CA ASN A 2 -3.57 -17.49 -12.60
C ASN A 2 -4.14 -16.09 -12.85
N PRO A 3 -5.46 -15.92 -12.94
CA PRO A 3 -6.07 -14.61 -13.09
C PRO A 3 -5.76 -13.78 -11.83
N THR A 4 -5.17 -12.60 -12.01
CA THR A 4 -4.88 -11.66 -10.94
C THR A 4 -6.20 -11.19 -10.31
N PRO A 5 -6.45 -11.42 -9.02
CA PRO A 5 -7.73 -11.14 -8.38
C PRO A 5 -7.80 -9.67 -7.90
N TYR A 6 -7.63 -8.71 -8.79
CA TYR A 6 -7.64 -7.29 -8.41
C TYR A 6 -8.67 -6.52 -9.25
N LYS A 7 -9.91 -6.50 -8.77
CA LYS A 7 -10.97 -5.57 -9.20
C LYS A 7 -11.23 -4.45 -8.18
N GLY A 8 -10.22 -4.12 -7.37
CA GLY A 8 -10.08 -2.81 -6.71
C GLY A 8 -8.91 -2.06 -7.34
N LYS A 9 -8.92 -0.72 -7.38
CA LYS A 9 -7.90 0.12 -8.06
C LYS A 9 -6.51 0.04 -7.38
N ILE A 10 -5.84 -1.12 -7.45
CA ILE A 10 -4.39 -1.15 -7.38
C ILE A 10 -3.90 -0.54 -8.69
N VAL A 11 -3.30 0.64 -8.60
CA VAL A 11 -3.01 1.46 -9.78
C VAL A 11 -1.63 1.19 -10.37
N ASN A 12 -0.69 0.72 -9.56
CA ASN A 12 0.67 0.38 -10.01
C ASN A 12 1.36 -0.60 -9.06
N GLU A 13 2.26 -1.43 -9.58
CA GLU A 13 3.19 -2.23 -8.79
C GLU A 13 4.58 -1.58 -8.85
N LEU A 14 5.18 -1.30 -7.68
CA LEU A 14 6.52 -0.73 -7.55
C LEU A 14 7.52 -1.87 -7.43
N THR A 15 8.33 -2.04 -8.48
CA THR A 15 9.28 -3.13 -8.67
C THR A 15 10.72 -2.66 -8.72
N SER A 16 10.98 -1.37 -8.96
CA SER A 16 12.31 -0.76 -8.96
C SER A 16 12.45 0.42 -7.99
N ILE A 17 13.69 0.86 -7.72
CA ILE A 17 13.96 2.02 -6.87
C ILE A 17 13.55 3.31 -7.56
N GLU A 18 13.72 3.39 -8.88
CA GLU A 18 13.32 4.54 -9.69
C GLU A 18 11.80 4.73 -9.66
N GLU A 19 11.03 3.63 -9.72
CA GLU A 19 9.57 3.70 -9.56
C GLU A 19 9.18 4.17 -8.16
N LEU A 20 9.93 3.77 -7.13
CA LEU A 20 9.74 4.24 -5.76
C LEU A 20 10.07 5.74 -5.61
N ASP A 21 11.14 6.22 -6.24
CA ASP A 21 11.50 7.64 -6.27
C ASP A 21 10.36 8.47 -6.86
N VAL A 22 9.90 8.11 -8.07
CA VAL A 22 8.79 8.78 -8.75
C VAL A 22 7.52 8.75 -7.92
N PHE A 23 7.21 7.59 -7.30
CA PHE A 23 6.07 7.46 -6.42
C PHE A 23 6.14 8.40 -5.22
N LEU A 24 7.29 8.46 -4.52
CA LEU A 24 7.46 9.35 -3.37
C LEU A 24 7.39 10.83 -3.76
N ASP A 25 8.00 11.21 -4.88
CA ASP A 25 7.96 12.59 -5.38
C ASP A 25 6.53 13.02 -5.68
N SER A 26 5.72 12.14 -6.28
CA SER A 26 4.30 12.41 -6.58
C SER A 26 3.46 12.70 -5.32
N THR A 27 3.92 12.24 -4.15
CA THR A 27 3.21 12.49 -2.88
C THR A 27 3.31 13.93 -2.38
N THR A 28 4.15 14.75 -3.01
CA THR A 28 4.25 16.19 -2.76
C THR A 28 3.01 16.93 -3.24
N ASP A 29 2.44 16.50 -4.37
CA ASP A 29 1.25 17.11 -4.94
C ASP A 29 -0.04 16.49 -4.38
N THR A 30 -0.05 15.18 -4.13
CA THR A 30 -1.24 14.48 -3.65
C THR A 30 -0.86 13.28 -2.78
N PRO A 31 -1.45 13.12 -1.58
CA PRO A 31 -1.20 11.97 -0.73
C PRO A 31 -1.45 10.64 -1.45
N ALA A 32 -0.61 9.63 -1.17
CA ALA A 32 -0.70 8.33 -1.81
C ALA A 32 -0.60 7.18 -0.80
N LEU A 33 -1.26 6.06 -1.14
CA LEU A 33 -1.20 4.82 -0.36
C LEU A 33 -0.32 3.79 -1.06
N VAL A 34 0.42 3.02 -0.26
CA VAL A 34 1.17 1.85 -0.73
C VAL A 34 0.95 0.65 0.17
N PHE A 35 0.62 -0.48 -0.43
CA PHE A 35 0.43 -1.76 0.23
C PHE A 35 1.63 -2.67 0.00
N LYS A 36 2.30 -3.05 1.09
CA LYS A 36 3.35 -4.07 1.10
C LYS A 36 2.72 -5.43 1.35
N HIS A 37 2.79 -6.29 0.34
CA HIS A 37 2.17 -7.60 0.32
C HIS A 37 3.23 -8.71 0.21
N SER A 38 3.24 -9.65 1.15
CA SER A 38 3.98 -10.91 1.02
C SER A 38 3.10 -11.95 0.34
N THR A 39 3.48 -12.41 -0.85
CA THR A 39 2.73 -13.37 -1.69
C THR A 39 2.67 -14.79 -1.14
N THR A 40 3.56 -15.14 -0.20
CA THR A 40 3.60 -16.49 0.41
C THR A 40 3.06 -16.54 1.83
N CYS A 41 2.62 -15.42 2.40
CA CYS A 41 2.14 -15.34 3.78
C CYS A 41 0.61 -15.33 3.83
N PRO A 42 -0.06 -16.34 4.43
CA PRO A 42 -1.52 -16.39 4.50
C PRO A 42 -2.16 -15.18 5.18
N ILE A 43 -1.49 -14.59 6.16
CA ILE A 43 -1.96 -13.38 6.85
C ILE A 43 -1.99 -12.19 5.88
N SER A 44 -0.99 -12.11 5.01
CA SER A 44 -0.88 -11.07 3.98
C SER A 44 -1.91 -11.24 2.89
N SER A 45 -2.20 -12.48 2.47
CA SER A 45 -3.29 -12.78 1.53
C SER A 45 -4.64 -12.33 2.08
N ARG A 46 -4.96 -12.68 3.34
CA ARG A 46 -6.21 -12.25 3.99
C ARG A 46 -6.33 -10.73 4.13
N ALA A 47 -5.23 -10.03 4.40
CA ALA A 47 -5.25 -8.56 4.44
C ALA A 47 -5.48 -7.97 3.04
N SER A 48 -4.86 -8.54 2.01
CA SER A 48 -5.08 -8.14 0.61
C SER A 48 -6.54 -8.35 0.18
N GLU A 49 -7.15 -9.48 0.54
CA GLU A 49 -8.55 -9.78 0.24
C GLU A 49 -9.48 -8.73 0.85
N ARG A 50 -9.30 -8.39 2.14
CA ARG A 50 -10.08 -7.34 2.80
C ARG A 50 -9.91 -5.98 2.15
N LEU A 51 -8.67 -5.63 1.80
CA LEU A 51 -8.37 -4.37 1.12
C LEU A 51 -9.09 -4.31 -0.24
N ASN A 52 -9.02 -5.39 -1.03
CA ASN A 52 -9.71 -5.48 -2.31
C ASN A 52 -11.23 -5.35 -2.15
N SER A 53 -11.83 -6.04 -1.19
CA SER A 53 -13.29 -5.92 -0.93
C SER A 53 -13.69 -4.50 -0.54
N TYR A 54 -12.85 -3.79 0.23
CA TYR A 54 -13.06 -2.37 0.53
C TYR A 54 -13.02 -1.51 -0.74
N LEU A 55 -11.99 -1.68 -1.58
CA LEU A 55 -11.85 -0.92 -2.83
C LEU A 55 -13.02 -1.18 -3.79
N GLU A 56 -13.47 -2.42 -3.90
CA GLU A 56 -14.65 -2.80 -4.69
C GLU A 56 -15.93 -2.12 -4.18
N THR A 57 -16.11 -2.09 -2.86
CA THR A 57 -17.28 -1.46 -2.22
C THR A 57 -17.26 0.06 -2.38
N ALA A 58 -16.08 0.69 -2.28
CA ALA A 58 -15.91 2.13 -2.41
C ALA A 58 -16.00 2.62 -3.87
N GLY A 59 -15.78 1.75 -4.86
CA GLY A 59 -15.96 2.06 -6.27
C GLY A 59 -15.10 3.24 -6.74
N ASP A 60 -15.73 4.26 -7.32
CA ASP A 60 -15.03 5.46 -7.80
C ASP A 60 -14.53 6.38 -6.69
N SER A 61 -15.05 6.22 -5.47
CA SER A 61 -14.56 6.94 -4.28
C SER A 61 -13.38 6.22 -3.60
N ALA A 62 -12.97 5.06 -4.11
CA ALA A 62 -11.85 4.32 -3.56
C ALA A 62 -10.53 5.08 -3.76
N PRO A 63 -9.64 5.13 -2.77
CA PRO A 63 -8.33 5.72 -2.94
C PRO A 63 -7.46 4.85 -3.86
N ASN A 64 -6.54 5.50 -4.57
CA ASN A 64 -5.55 4.78 -5.37
C ASN A 64 -4.50 4.17 -4.44
N ILE A 65 -4.17 2.89 -4.66
CA ILE A 65 -3.19 2.16 -3.85
C ILE A 65 -2.11 1.57 -4.77
N SER A 66 -0.85 1.89 -4.50
CA SER A 66 0.31 1.23 -5.12
C SER A 66 0.63 -0.08 -4.38
N LEU A 67 1.21 -1.06 -5.08
CA LEU A 67 1.57 -2.36 -4.51
C LEU A 67 3.09 -2.54 -4.49
N ILE A 68 3.63 -3.06 -3.40
CA ILE A 68 4.99 -3.63 -3.36
C ILE A 68 4.85 -5.09 -2.96
N LYS A 69 5.28 -6.00 -3.83
CA LYS A 69 5.40 -7.41 -3.47
C LYS A 69 6.70 -7.64 -2.73
N VAL A 70 6.62 -7.96 -1.45
CA VAL A 70 7.76 -7.95 -0.52
C VAL A 70 8.82 -8.99 -0.89
N ILE A 71 8.41 -10.14 -1.42
CA ILE A 71 9.33 -11.25 -1.71
C ILE A 71 10.05 -11.03 -3.04
N GLU A 72 9.32 -10.52 -4.02
CA GLU A 72 9.74 -10.26 -5.39
C GLU A 72 10.54 -8.96 -5.50
N SER A 73 10.21 -7.95 -4.68
CA SER A 73 10.80 -6.61 -4.72
C SER A 73 11.39 -6.21 -3.36
N ARG A 74 12.16 -7.12 -2.74
CA ARG A 74 12.83 -6.88 -1.45
C ARG A 74 13.60 -5.56 -1.36
N PRO A 75 14.40 -5.15 -2.37
CA PRO A 75 15.10 -3.87 -2.32
C PRO A 75 14.14 -2.68 -2.18
N VAL A 76 13.06 -2.65 -2.98
CA VAL A 76 12.03 -1.61 -2.93
C VAL A 76 11.31 -1.61 -1.58
N SER A 77 10.92 -2.80 -1.12
CA SER A 77 10.22 -2.99 0.16
C SER A 77 11.04 -2.54 1.38
N ASN A 78 12.36 -2.63 1.30
CA ASN A 78 13.26 -2.16 2.36
C ASN A 78 13.52 -0.66 2.22
N ALA A 79 13.80 -0.18 1.01
CA ALA A 79 14.06 1.22 0.73
C ALA A 79 12.90 2.13 1.17
N ILE A 80 11.65 1.73 0.90
CA ILE A 80 10.49 2.53 1.32
C ILE A 80 10.36 2.60 2.85
N ALA A 81 10.66 1.52 3.56
CA ALA A 81 10.60 1.49 5.01
C ALA A 81 11.69 2.40 5.62
N GLU A 82 12.89 2.35 5.06
CA GLU A 82 14.03 3.18 5.45
C GLU A 82 13.76 4.67 5.21
N ARG A 83 13.32 5.04 4.00
CA ARG A 83 13.07 6.44 3.62
C ARG A 83 11.95 7.09 4.41
N LEU A 84 10.91 6.32 4.71
CA LEU A 84 9.78 6.80 5.52
C LEU A 84 10.04 6.68 7.02
N HIS A 85 11.20 6.15 7.43
CA HIS A 85 11.54 5.89 8.82
C HIS A 85 10.50 5.03 9.57
N VAL A 86 9.87 4.10 8.88
CA VAL A 86 8.90 3.16 9.45
C VAL A 86 9.50 1.78 9.63
N THR A 87 9.02 1.04 10.63
CA THR A 87 9.41 -0.37 10.78
C THR A 87 8.85 -1.17 9.61
N HIS A 88 9.71 -1.96 8.96
CA HIS A 88 9.28 -2.88 7.91
C HIS A 88 8.30 -3.91 8.48
N GLN A 89 7.08 -3.96 7.94
CA GLN A 89 6.11 -5.01 8.23
C GLN A 89 5.50 -5.57 6.93
N SER A 90 4.90 -6.76 7.01
CA SER A 90 4.11 -7.35 5.94
C SER A 90 3.05 -8.30 6.52
N PRO A 91 1.75 -8.11 6.21
CA PRO A 91 1.20 -7.06 5.36
C PRO A 91 1.27 -5.68 6.04
N GLN A 92 1.50 -4.62 5.26
CA GLN A 92 1.57 -3.23 5.75
C GLN A 92 0.98 -2.28 4.72
N LEU A 93 0.13 -1.35 5.14
CA LEU A 93 -0.41 -0.27 4.32
C LEU A 93 0.13 1.05 4.88
N ILE A 94 0.67 1.90 4.02
CA ILE A 94 1.30 3.17 4.42
C ILE A 94 0.66 4.30 3.61
N LEU A 95 0.20 5.33 4.30
CA LEU A 95 -0.24 6.61 3.76
C LEU A 95 0.94 7.58 3.81
N ILE A 96 1.22 8.18 2.67
CA ILE A 96 2.39 9.04 2.46
C ILE A 96 1.88 10.39 1.98
N ASN A 97 2.35 11.45 2.61
CA ASN A 97 2.06 12.83 2.23
C ASN A 97 3.37 13.63 2.27
N ASN A 98 3.67 14.37 1.20
CA ASN A 98 4.87 15.18 1.08
C ASN A 98 6.17 14.41 1.37
N GLY A 99 6.29 13.22 0.77
CA GLY A 99 7.46 12.33 0.90
C GLY A 99 7.66 11.72 2.29
N LYS A 100 6.70 11.89 3.21
CA LYS A 100 6.78 11.44 4.59
C LYS A 100 5.63 10.52 4.94
N GLU A 101 5.85 9.65 5.92
CA GLU A 101 4.75 8.89 6.49
C GLU A 101 3.76 9.83 7.17
N ALA A 102 2.49 9.68 6.83
CA ALA A 102 1.37 10.34 7.50
C ALA A 102 0.61 9.36 8.40
N TRP A 103 0.54 8.09 7.99
CA TRP A 103 -0.07 7.01 8.76
C TRP A 103 0.36 5.64 8.22
N ASN A 104 0.39 4.61 9.07
CA ASN A 104 0.53 3.23 8.62
C ASN A 104 -0.21 2.22 9.51
N ALA A 105 -0.62 1.11 8.91
CA ALA A 105 -1.19 -0.05 9.60
C ALA A 105 -0.66 -1.37 9.05
N SER A 106 -0.72 -2.41 9.87
CA SER A 106 -0.29 -3.76 9.48
C SER A 106 -1.25 -4.85 9.97
N HIS A 107 -1.14 -6.04 9.37
CA HIS A 107 -1.87 -7.25 9.78
C HIS A 107 -3.40 -7.05 9.88
N HIS A 108 -3.94 -7.04 11.11
CA HIS A 108 -5.36 -6.91 11.41
C HIS A 108 -5.84 -5.46 11.45
N ASN A 109 -4.92 -4.50 11.50
CA ASN A 109 -5.25 -3.07 11.57
C ASN A 109 -5.51 -2.48 10.18
N ILE A 110 -5.28 -3.24 9.11
CA ILE A 110 -5.64 -2.86 7.75
C ILE A 110 -7.14 -3.13 7.58
N THR A 111 -7.95 -2.14 7.94
CA THR A 111 -9.41 -2.15 7.89
C THR A 111 -9.93 -0.92 7.15
N ALA A 112 -11.11 -1.01 6.54
CA ALA A 112 -11.75 0.11 5.86
C ALA A 112 -11.91 1.33 6.78
N GLU A 113 -12.32 1.10 8.02
CA GLU A 113 -12.50 2.15 9.04
C GLU A 113 -11.19 2.92 9.30
N ASN A 114 -10.10 2.20 9.55
CA ASN A 114 -8.80 2.84 9.82
C ASN A 114 -8.26 3.59 8.60
N ILE A 115 -8.49 3.06 7.40
CA ILE A 115 -8.07 3.70 6.15
C ILE A 115 -8.83 5.01 5.94
N LEU A 116 -10.15 4.99 6.09
CA LEU A 116 -11.00 6.18 5.94
C LEU A 116 -10.64 7.25 6.97
N ALA A 117 -10.50 6.86 8.25
CA ALA A 117 -10.12 7.78 9.32
C ALA A 117 -8.75 8.45 9.05
N ALA A 118 -7.77 7.69 8.52
CA ALA A 118 -6.47 8.22 8.16
C ALA A 118 -6.56 9.21 6.99
N LEU A 119 -7.39 8.93 5.99
CA LEU A 119 -7.59 9.83 4.83
C LEU A 119 -8.32 11.13 5.22
N GLU A 120 -9.26 11.06 6.16
CA GLU A 120 -10.02 12.23 6.66
C GLU A 120 -9.18 13.13 7.58
N SER A 121 -8.07 12.61 8.12
CA SER A 121 -7.20 13.33 9.08
C SER A 121 -6.01 14.06 8.43
N LEU A 122 -5.92 14.05 7.09
CA LEU A 122 -4.86 14.69 6.32
C LEU A 122 -5.05 16.21 6.16
#